data_AF-A0A1V4MF54-F1
#
_entry.id   AF-A0A1V4MF54-F1
#
_cell.length_a   1.000
_cell.length_b   1.000
_cell.length_c   1.000
_cell.angle_alpha   90.00
_cell.angle_beta   90.00
_cell.angle_gamma   90.00
#
_symmetry.space_group_name_H-M   'P 1'
#
loop_
_entity.id
_entity.type
_entity.pdbx_description
1 polymer ?
#
loop_
_entity_poly.entity_id
_entity_poly.type
_entity_poly.pdbx_seq_one_letter_code
_entity_poly.pdbx_strand_id
1 'polypeptide(L)'
;MGSRLTEDLTIDLGIVGQAIDNNNVTGRYIPMAGHRNAVAVAIGGAQAATKKTKIEWVQAKNLAGESVKDVASSSAEGTSGTKDTAATITLTSAENTDTVTINSVVFTKADANDTDAAEFLDDDGLVDCIEASSIADQVTATASSDVVTLIAKDGYTVTTSKTQNSGTITLATTQHMVISEINVDDIDYDDDFLYVAPKITCTGDGVYSVVVIRDRRGVPHTQLAQALTAL
;
A
#
# COMPACT_ATOMS: atom_id res chain seq x y z
N MET A 1 9.42 -34.46 -11.66
CA MET A 1 10.33 -33.73 -10.74
C MET A 1 9.56 -32.50 -10.28
N GLY A 2 9.23 -32.41 -8.99
CA GLY A 2 8.58 -31.19 -8.47
C GLY A 2 9.63 -30.09 -8.42
N SER A 3 9.45 -29.02 -9.20
CA SER A 3 10.33 -27.86 -9.10
C SER A 3 10.15 -27.23 -7.72
N ARG A 4 11.29 -26.94 -7.07
CA ARG A 4 11.28 -26.29 -5.76
C ARG A 4 10.79 -24.85 -5.97
N LEU A 5 10.03 -24.30 -5.02
CA LEU A 5 9.52 -22.92 -5.06
C LEU A 5 10.60 -21.86 -5.36
N THR A 6 11.88 -22.18 -5.11
CA THR A 6 13.05 -21.33 -5.35
C THR A 6 13.65 -21.37 -6.76
N GLU A 7 13.22 -22.27 -7.66
CA GLU A 7 13.76 -22.32 -9.05
C GLU A 7 12.94 -21.51 -10.06
N ASP A 8 11.72 -21.12 -9.70
CA ASP A 8 10.76 -20.51 -10.63
C ASP A 8 10.50 -19.01 -10.37
N LEU A 9 10.86 -18.51 -9.18
CA LEU A 9 10.71 -17.10 -8.79
C LEU A 9 12.08 -16.43 -8.65
N THR A 10 12.23 -15.25 -9.24
CA THR A 10 13.37 -14.36 -9.01
C THR A 10 12.91 -13.09 -8.33
N ILE A 11 13.60 -12.67 -7.27
CA ILE A 11 13.31 -11.44 -6.54
C ILE A 11 14.43 -10.44 -6.83
N ASP A 12 14.05 -9.27 -7.30
CA ASP A 12 14.93 -8.16 -7.64
C ASP A 12 14.56 -6.92 -6.84
N LEU A 13 15.56 -6.08 -6.56
CA LEU A 13 15.33 -4.73 -6.10
C LEU A 13 15.10 -3.82 -7.31
N GLY A 14 13.87 -3.32 -7.45
CA GLY A 14 13.49 -2.37 -8.49
C GLY A 14 13.93 -0.95 -8.15
N ILE A 15 13.53 -0.48 -6.96
CA ILE A 15 13.88 0.84 -6.42
C ILE A 15 14.39 0.67 -4.99
N VAL A 16 15.61 1.14 -4.72
CA VAL A 16 16.15 1.22 -3.36
C VAL A 16 15.36 2.28 -2.57
N GLY A 17 15.13 2.02 -1.28
CA GLY A 17 14.51 2.95 -0.35
C GLY A 17 15.08 4.37 -0.47
N GLN A 18 14.28 5.32 -0.95
CA GLN A 18 14.68 6.72 -1.11
C GLN A 18 13.49 7.66 -0.92
N ALA A 19 13.77 8.91 -0.59
CA ALA A 19 12.76 9.97 -0.56
C ALA A 19 12.32 10.31 -2.00
N ILE A 20 11.02 10.46 -2.20
CA ILE A 20 10.41 10.88 -3.46
C ILE A 20 9.45 12.02 -3.15
N ASP A 21 9.85 13.23 -3.54
CA ASP A 21 9.17 14.46 -3.16
C ASP A 21 8.34 15.00 -4.33
N ASN A 22 7.07 14.59 -4.40
CA ASN A 22 6.13 14.97 -5.46
C ASN A 22 6.71 14.81 -6.88
N ASN A 23 7.39 13.68 -7.12
CA ASN A 23 8.12 13.39 -8.34
C ASN A 23 7.93 11.93 -8.77
N ASN A 24 8.57 11.53 -9.86
CA ASN A 24 8.68 10.14 -10.28
C ASN A 24 10.13 9.67 -10.31
N VAL A 25 10.32 8.39 -10.01
CA VAL A 25 11.59 7.69 -10.08
C VAL A 25 11.40 6.40 -10.85
N THR A 26 12.28 6.15 -11.83
CA THR A 26 12.36 4.88 -12.54
C THR A 26 13.44 4.02 -11.90
N GLY A 27 13.10 2.77 -11.62
CA GLY A 27 14.02 1.79 -11.06
C GLY A 27 15.03 1.26 -12.05
N ARG A 28 15.78 0.26 -11.61
CA ARG A 28 16.72 -0.47 -12.47
C ARG A 28 15.95 -1.29 -13.50
N TYR A 29 16.43 -1.28 -14.75
CA TYR A 29 15.95 -2.18 -15.80
C TYR A 29 16.38 -3.62 -15.52
N ILE A 30 15.42 -4.55 -15.53
CA ILE A 30 15.61 -5.96 -15.19
C ILE A 30 15.26 -6.78 -16.42
N PRO A 31 16.07 -7.78 -16.80
CA PRO A 31 15.80 -8.61 -17.98
C PRO A 31 14.58 -9.49 -17.75
N MET A 32 13.68 -9.56 -18.73
CA MET A 32 12.52 -10.48 -18.71
C MET A 32 12.79 -11.82 -19.39
N ALA A 33 14.01 -12.04 -19.88
CA ALA A 33 14.41 -13.31 -20.49
C ALA A 33 14.10 -14.51 -19.57
N GLY A 34 13.35 -15.47 -20.09
CA GLY A 34 12.97 -16.69 -19.40
C GLY A 34 11.86 -16.53 -18.34
N HIS A 35 11.28 -15.34 -18.18
CA HIS A 35 10.17 -15.06 -17.26
C HIS A 35 8.93 -14.68 -18.05
N ARG A 36 7.76 -15.08 -17.55
CA ARG A 36 6.46 -14.79 -18.15
C ARG A 36 5.77 -13.63 -17.46
N ASN A 37 5.89 -13.51 -16.14
CA ASN A 37 5.22 -12.46 -15.37
C ASN A 37 6.23 -11.67 -14.54
N ALA A 38 5.92 -10.41 -14.27
CA ALA A 38 6.61 -9.60 -13.27
C ALA A 38 5.59 -8.83 -12.42
N VAL A 39 5.77 -8.88 -11.11
CA VAL A 39 4.97 -8.15 -10.12
C VAL A 39 5.88 -7.15 -9.42
N ALA A 40 5.48 -5.88 -9.38
CA ALA A 40 6.16 -4.86 -8.63
C ALA A 40 5.32 -4.49 -7.40
N VAL A 41 5.97 -4.50 -6.26
CA VAL A 41 5.40 -4.21 -4.95
C VAL A 41 6.06 -2.95 -4.45
N ALA A 42 5.36 -1.83 -4.52
CA ALA A 42 5.77 -0.58 -3.90
C ALA A 42 5.32 -0.56 -2.46
N ILE A 43 6.28 -0.32 -1.56
CA ILE A 43 6.02 -0.04 -0.15
C ILE A 43 6.43 1.41 0.10
N GLY A 44 5.45 2.22 0.50
CA GLY A 44 5.64 3.60 0.90
C GLY A 44 5.51 3.76 2.40
N GLY A 45 6.32 4.65 2.96
CA GLY A 45 6.24 5.06 4.36
C GLY A 45 5.19 6.15 4.60
N ALA A 46 5.46 6.95 5.62
CA ALA A 46 4.53 7.98 6.07
C ALA A 46 4.19 8.99 4.96
N GLN A 47 2.89 9.26 4.81
CA GLN A 47 2.37 10.23 3.85
C GLN A 47 1.20 11.01 4.43
N ALA A 48 1.06 12.26 3.95
CA ALA A 48 -0.14 13.03 4.19
C ALA A 48 -1.36 12.35 3.53
N ALA A 49 -2.52 12.43 4.18
CA ALA A 49 -3.77 11.92 3.64
C ALA A 49 -4.05 12.46 2.23
N THR A 50 -4.77 11.69 1.40
CA THR A 50 -5.15 12.01 0.01
C THR A 50 -4.00 12.03 -1.01
N LYS A 51 -2.75 11.88 -0.57
CA LYS A 51 -1.61 11.72 -1.47
C LYS A 51 -1.68 10.38 -2.18
N LYS A 52 -1.19 10.36 -3.41
CA LYS A 52 -1.28 9.22 -4.31
C LYS A 52 0.10 8.65 -4.57
N THR A 53 0.15 7.34 -4.62
CA THR A 53 1.29 6.56 -5.09
C THR A 53 0.83 5.75 -6.27
N LYS A 54 1.46 5.98 -7.42
CA LYS A 54 1.23 5.23 -8.63
C LYS A 54 2.48 4.42 -8.96
N ILE A 55 2.30 3.14 -9.24
CA ILE A 55 3.34 2.31 -9.84
C ILE A 55 2.95 1.97 -11.28
N GLU A 56 3.92 2.11 -12.16
CA GLU A 56 3.82 1.90 -13.60
C GLU A 56 5.00 1.03 -14.04
N TRP A 57 4.90 0.40 -15.20
CA TRP A 57 6.03 -0.27 -15.82
C TRP A 57 6.52 0.47 -17.06
N VAL A 58 7.83 0.57 -17.17
CA VAL A 58 8.51 1.02 -18.38
C VAL A 58 9.37 -0.11 -18.93
N GLN A 59 9.56 -0.13 -20.24
CA GLN A 59 10.36 -1.11 -20.96
C GLN A 59 11.52 -0.43 -21.70
N ALA A 60 12.63 -1.15 -21.84
CA ALA A 60 13.81 -0.71 -22.58
C ALA A 60 14.45 -1.88 -23.35
N LYS A 61 15.28 -1.55 -24.34
CA LYS A 61 16.02 -2.52 -25.13
C LYS A 61 17.21 -3.14 -24.39
N ASN A 62 17.75 -2.43 -23.40
CA ASN A 62 18.91 -2.87 -22.63
C ASN A 62 18.88 -2.39 -21.17
N LEU A 63 19.83 -2.87 -20.36
CA LEU A 63 20.01 -2.53 -18.95
C LEU A 63 20.26 -1.02 -18.72
N ALA A 64 20.78 -0.31 -19.72
CA ALA A 64 21.08 1.13 -19.63
C ALA A 64 19.86 2.02 -19.90
N GLY A 65 18.71 1.45 -20.27
CA GLY A 65 17.50 2.22 -20.55
C GLY A 65 17.45 2.80 -21.96
N GLU A 66 17.96 2.09 -22.97
CA GLU A 66 17.83 2.55 -24.36
C GLU A 66 16.38 2.43 -24.87
N SER A 67 15.92 3.48 -25.55
CA SER A 67 14.59 3.57 -26.18
C SER A 67 13.40 3.41 -25.23
N VAL A 68 13.52 3.89 -23.97
CA VAL A 68 12.47 3.77 -22.94
C VAL A 68 11.09 4.15 -23.46
N LYS A 69 10.11 3.28 -23.22
CA LYS A 69 8.68 3.58 -23.38
C LYS A 69 7.86 2.92 -22.29
N ASP A 70 6.63 3.38 -22.10
CA ASP A 70 5.71 2.77 -21.16
C ASP A 70 5.28 1.37 -21.63
N VAL A 71 4.99 0.49 -20.69
CA VAL A 71 4.29 -0.77 -20.94
C VAL A 71 2.79 -0.45 -20.84
N ALA A 72 2.04 -0.62 -21.93
CA ALA A 72 0.64 -0.20 -21.99
C ALA A 72 -0.22 -0.89 -20.91
N SER A 73 -1.20 -0.18 -20.35
CA SER A 73 -2.19 -0.70 -19.39
C SER A 73 -1.64 -1.27 -18.06
N SER A 74 -0.34 -1.09 -17.78
CA SER A 74 0.33 -1.68 -16.63
C SER A 74 0.57 -0.66 -15.51
N SER A 75 -0.51 -0.25 -14.84
CA SER A 75 -0.38 0.65 -13.69
C SER A 75 -1.35 0.33 -12.57
N ALA A 76 -0.91 0.58 -11.35
CA ALA A 76 -1.75 0.56 -10.17
C ALA A 76 -1.57 1.85 -9.37
N GLU A 77 -2.64 2.30 -8.73
CA GLU A 77 -2.64 3.50 -7.90
C GLU A 77 -3.22 3.17 -6.52
N GLY A 78 -2.54 3.67 -5.49
CA GLY A 78 -3.01 3.73 -4.12
C GLY A 78 -3.18 5.20 -3.72
N THR A 79 -4.19 5.47 -2.88
CA THR A 79 -4.35 6.77 -2.23
C THR A 79 -4.19 6.56 -0.72
N SER A 80 -3.33 7.35 -0.10
CA SER A 80 -3.14 7.37 1.34
C SER A 80 -4.48 7.67 2.04
N GLY A 81 -4.80 6.84 3.04
CA GLY A 81 -6.06 6.86 3.77
C GLY A 81 -7.13 5.90 3.24
N THR A 82 -6.90 5.23 2.10
CA THR A 82 -7.88 4.29 1.51
C THR A 82 -7.33 2.90 1.18
N LYS A 83 -6.01 2.69 1.26
CA LYS A 83 -5.34 1.39 1.06
C LYS A 83 -4.08 1.27 1.92
N ASP A 84 -4.20 1.66 3.18
CA ASP A 84 -3.05 1.71 4.08
C ASP A 84 -2.83 0.33 4.71
N THR A 85 -1.59 -0.03 4.99
CA THR A 85 -1.26 -1.20 5.82
C THR A 85 -1.04 -0.78 7.27
N ALA A 86 -0.71 0.49 7.51
CA ALA A 86 -0.70 1.09 8.83
C ALA A 86 -1.05 2.59 8.78
N ALA A 87 -1.77 3.04 9.80
CA ALA A 87 -2.18 4.43 9.97
C ALA A 87 -2.20 4.83 11.45
N THR A 88 -2.23 6.12 11.73
CA THR A 88 -2.39 6.66 13.08
C THR A 88 -3.52 7.67 13.12
N ILE A 89 -4.25 7.66 14.23
CA ILE A 89 -5.30 8.61 14.58
C ILE A 89 -4.85 9.36 15.83
N THR A 90 -4.64 10.67 15.74
CA THR A 90 -4.33 11.54 16.88
C THR A 90 -5.59 12.22 17.38
N LEU A 91 -5.85 12.10 18.69
CA LEU A 91 -7.08 12.53 19.38
C LEU A 91 -6.86 13.65 20.40
N THR A 92 -5.68 14.26 20.47
CA THR A 92 -5.27 15.27 21.48
C THR A 92 -6.29 16.40 21.72
N SER A 93 -7.10 16.74 20.73
CA SER A 93 -8.17 17.73 20.86
C SER A 93 -9.47 17.28 20.21
N ALA A 94 -9.74 15.97 20.18
CA ALA A 94 -11.02 15.45 19.73
C ALA A 94 -12.12 15.83 20.75
N GLU A 95 -13.22 16.37 20.26
CA GLU A 95 -14.34 16.81 21.09
C GLU A 95 -15.53 15.89 20.89
N ASN A 96 -16.47 15.88 21.84
CA ASN A 96 -17.66 15.06 21.73
C ASN A 96 -18.41 15.34 20.42
N THR A 97 -19.00 14.31 19.84
CA THR A 97 -19.65 14.28 18.51
C THR A 97 -18.70 14.27 17.31
N ASP A 98 -17.39 14.49 17.50
CA ASP A 98 -16.42 14.19 16.45
C ASP A 98 -16.43 12.69 16.16
N THR A 99 -16.21 12.31 14.90
CA THR A 99 -16.22 10.89 14.50
C THR A 99 -14.97 10.51 13.73
N VAL A 100 -14.55 9.26 13.91
CA VAL A 100 -13.58 8.58 13.05
C VAL A 100 -14.28 7.40 12.39
N THR A 101 -14.06 7.22 11.09
CA THR A 101 -14.52 6.02 10.38
C THR A 101 -13.31 5.16 10.07
N ILE A 102 -13.35 3.89 10.48
CA ILE A 102 -12.31 2.90 10.19
C ILE A 102 -12.97 1.72 9.51
N ASN A 103 -12.53 1.35 8.30
CA ASN A 103 -13.08 0.23 7.53
C ASN A 103 -14.62 0.20 7.49
N SER A 104 -15.21 1.39 7.21
CA SER A 104 -16.65 1.65 7.16
C SER A 104 -17.42 1.61 8.48
N VAL A 105 -16.78 1.35 9.62
CA VAL A 105 -17.38 1.51 10.96
C VAL A 105 -17.12 2.91 11.48
N VAL A 106 -18.17 3.57 11.97
CA VAL A 106 -18.10 4.92 12.55
C VAL A 106 -18.00 4.81 14.06
N PHE A 107 -16.97 5.42 14.63
CA PHE A 107 -16.79 5.58 16.07
C PHE A 107 -16.95 7.05 16.44
N THR A 108 -17.66 7.31 17.53
CA THR A 108 -18.03 8.68 17.94
C THR A 108 -17.36 9.04 19.26
N LYS A 109 -16.69 10.18 19.32
CA LYS A 109 -16.16 10.72 20.57
C LYS A 109 -17.34 11.12 21.47
N ALA A 110 -17.34 10.65 22.72
CA ALA A 110 -18.38 10.91 23.71
C ALA A 110 -17.80 11.15 25.12
N ASP A 111 -18.69 11.41 26.08
CA ASP A 111 -18.36 11.62 27.50
C ASP A 111 -18.03 10.31 28.26
N ALA A 112 -18.28 9.15 27.66
CA ALA A 112 -17.98 7.84 28.22
C ALA A 112 -17.73 6.81 27.12
N ASN A 113 -17.05 5.72 27.46
CA ASN A 113 -16.90 4.55 26.58
C ASN A 113 -18.20 3.73 26.55
N ASP A 114 -18.69 3.41 25.36
CA ASP A 114 -19.77 2.45 25.11
C ASP A 114 -19.47 1.68 23.82
N THR A 115 -19.00 0.45 23.98
CA THR A 115 -18.60 -0.41 22.85
C THR A 115 -19.80 -0.85 22.00
N ASP A 116 -21.00 -0.96 22.58
CA ASP A 116 -22.20 -1.37 21.84
C ASP A 116 -22.73 -0.22 20.97
N ALA A 117 -22.53 1.03 21.41
CA ALA A 117 -22.85 2.24 20.66
C ALA A 117 -21.70 2.75 19.77
N ALA A 118 -20.52 2.12 19.82
CA ALA A 118 -19.28 2.60 19.19
C ALA A 118 -18.88 4.02 19.62
N GLU A 119 -19.03 4.32 20.91
CA GLU A 119 -18.67 5.60 21.53
C GLU A 119 -17.40 5.48 22.37
N PHE A 120 -16.46 6.42 22.20
CA PHE A 120 -15.17 6.43 22.91
C PHE A 120 -14.91 7.75 23.64
N LEU A 121 -14.28 7.67 24.81
CA LEU A 121 -13.87 8.79 25.64
C LEU A 121 -12.45 9.26 25.31
N ASP A 122 -11.54 8.34 24.98
CA ASP A 122 -10.12 8.59 24.78
C ASP A 122 -9.51 7.58 23.79
N ASP A 123 -8.18 7.57 23.64
CA ASP A 123 -7.47 6.65 22.74
C ASP A 123 -7.60 5.19 23.15
N ASP A 124 -7.51 4.89 24.45
CA ASP A 124 -7.76 3.53 24.98
C ASP A 124 -9.22 3.10 24.70
N GLY A 125 -10.20 3.98 24.95
CA GLY A 125 -11.60 3.72 24.65
C GLY A 125 -11.88 3.46 23.17
N LEU A 126 -11.18 4.15 22.26
CA LEU A 126 -11.30 3.88 20.83
C LEU A 126 -10.75 2.49 20.47
N VAL A 127 -9.66 2.05 21.10
CA VAL A 127 -9.14 0.68 20.93
C VAL A 127 -10.18 -0.35 21.36
N ASP A 128 -10.79 -0.17 22.54
CA ASP A 128 -11.84 -1.07 23.04
C ASP A 128 -13.03 -1.14 22.08
N CYS A 129 -13.48 0.00 21.54
CA CYS A 129 -14.55 0.01 20.53
C CYS A 129 -14.16 -0.73 19.25
N ILE A 130 -12.93 -0.59 18.77
CA ILE A 130 -12.44 -1.29 17.57
C ILE A 130 -12.46 -2.80 17.81
N GLU A 131 -11.95 -3.26 18.96
CA GLU A 131 -11.91 -4.68 19.31
C GLU A 131 -13.30 -5.31 19.48
N ALA A 132 -14.30 -4.53 19.92
CA ALA A 132 -15.68 -4.98 20.04
C ALA A 132 -16.47 -4.93 18.71
N SER A 133 -15.92 -4.28 17.68
CA SER A 133 -16.63 -4.03 16.41
C SER A 133 -16.48 -5.15 15.38
N SER A 134 -17.20 -5.04 14.27
CA SER A 134 -17.11 -5.98 13.13
C SER A 134 -15.77 -5.94 12.38
N ILE A 135 -14.88 -4.99 12.69
CA ILE A 135 -13.56 -4.86 12.05
C ILE A 135 -12.42 -5.42 12.90
N ALA A 136 -12.71 -6.03 14.05
CA ALA A 136 -11.71 -6.60 14.95
C ALA A 136 -10.80 -7.64 14.26
N ASP A 137 -11.31 -8.42 13.31
CA ASP A 137 -10.53 -9.39 12.53
C ASP A 137 -9.74 -8.77 11.37
N GLN A 138 -9.91 -7.47 11.12
CA GLN A 138 -9.30 -6.75 10.00
C GLN A 138 -8.14 -5.84 10.43
N VAL A 139 -8.17 -5.34 11.66
CA VAL A 139 -7.23 -4.33 12.16
C VAL A 139 -6.80 -4.67 13.58
N THR A 140 -5.52 -4.46 13.89
CA THR A 140 -5.01 -4.38 15.25
C THR A 140 -4.86 -2.91 15.63
N ALA A 141 -5.36 -2.51 16.79
CA ALA A 141 -5.27 -1.14 17.29
C ALA A 141 -4.47 -1.09 18.60
N THR A 142 -3.65 -0.06 18.76
CA THR A 142 -2.91 0.19 20.02
C THR A 142 -2.90 1.68 20.33
N ALA A 143 -3.19 2.05 21.57
CA ALA A 143 -3.19 3.43 22.03
C ALA A 143 -1.87 3.80 22.73
N SER A 144 -1.48 5.06 22.59
CA SER A 144 -0.35 5.66 23.32
C SER A 144 -0.39 7.17 23.19
N SER A 145 -0.56 7.88 24.30
CA SER A 145 -0.43 9.34 24.37
C SER A 145 -1.33 10.08 23.37
N ASP A 146 -2.63 9.79 23.39
CA ASP A 146 -3.65 10.33 22.48
C ASP A 146 -3.50 9.88 21.01
N VAL A 147 -2.66 8.88 20.73
CA VAL A 147 -2.46 8.35 19.38
C VAL A 147 -2.88 6.88 19.34
N VAL A 148 -3.86 6.57 18.51
CA VAL A 148 -4.22 5.20 18.16
C VAL A 148 -3.49 4.81 16.88
N THR A 149 -2.65 3.78 16.98
CA THR A 149 -1.98 3.15 15.84
C THR A 149 -2.82 1.98 15.35
N LEU A 150 -3.10 1.95 14.05
CA LEU A 150 -3.83 0.91 13.35
C LEU A 150 -2.87 0.15 12.45
N ILE A 151 -2.91 -1.18 12.52
CA ILE A 151 -2.16 -2.08 11.64
C ILE A 151 -3.16 -3.03 10.99
N ALA A 152 -3.20 -3.07 9.66
CA ALA A 152 -4.01 -4.03 8.93
C ALA A 152 -3.55 -5.45 9.27
N LYS A 153 -4.50 -6.36 9.52
CA LYS A 153 -4.23 -7.79 9.59
C LYS A 153 -4.09 -8.35 8.18
N ASP A 154 -3.47 -9.52 8.08
CA ASP A 154 -3.27 -10.27 6.85
C ASP A 154 -4.57 -10.34 6.02
N GLY A 155 -4.52 -9.81 4.81
CA GLY A 155 -5.55 -9.83 3.79
C GLY A 155 -6.38 -8.54 3.74
N TYR A 156 -6.14 -7.62 4.66
CA TYR A 156 -6.93 -6.41 4.83
C TYR A 156 -6.12 -5.13 4.56
N THR A 157 -6.84 -4.03 4.49
CA THR A 157 -6.28 -2.68 4.46
C THR A 157 -6.98 -1.84 5.52
N VAL A 158 -6.31 -0.79 5.98
CA VAL A 158 -6.88 0.26 6.81
C VAL A 158 -7.37 1.38 5.90
N THR A 159 -8.63 1.76 6.11
CA THR A 159 -9.23 2.97 5.56
C THR A 159 -9.63 3.88 6.72
N THR A 160 -9.28 5.15 6.65
CA THR A 160 -9.62 6.12 7.71
C THR A 160 -10.22 7.38 7.13
N SER A 161 -11.31 7.84 7.73
CA SER A 161 -11.84 9.20 7.53
C SER A 161 -12.32 9.78 8.86
N LYS A 162 -12.65 11.07 8.87
CA LYS A 162 -13.09 11.77 10.07
C LYS A 162 -14.17 12.78 9.74
N THR A 163 -15.03 13.05 10.71
CA THR A 163 -15.90 14.23 10.76
C THR A 163 -15.53 15.01 12.01
N GLN A 164 -15.25 16.31 11.85
CA GLN A 164 -14.93 17.22 12.96
C GLN A 164 -16.06 18.23 13.07
N ASN A 165 -16.66 18.33 14.25
CA ASN A 165 -17.68 19.33 14.55
C ASN A 165 -17.07 20.51 15.32
N SER A 166 -16.31 20.22 16.38
CA SER A 166 -15.68 21.24 17.23
C SER A 166 -14.23 20.94 17.60
N GLY A 167 -13.80 19.68 17.55
CA GLY A 167 -12.43 19.29 17.87
C GLY A 167 -11.55 19.10 16.64
N THR A 168 -10.34 18.60 16.88
CA THR A 168 -9.38 18.23 15.84
C THR A 168 -8.86 16.81 16.06
N ILE A 169 -9.31 15.90 15.21
CA ILE A 169 -8.69 14.60 14.95
C ILE A 169 -7.64 14.73 13.83
N THR A 170 -6.45 14.16 13.96
CA THR A 170 -5.48 14.08 12.84
C THR A 170 -5.33 12.64 12.38
N LEU A 171 -5.37 12.42 11.05
CA LEU A 171 -5.15 11.12 10.44
C LEU A 171 -3.83 11.17 9.68
N ALA A 172 -3.01 10.13 9.82
CA ALA A 172 -1.80 9.99 9.04
C ALA A 172 -1.61 8.53 8.61
N THR A 173 -1.26 8.33 7.34
CA THR A 173 -0.79 7.02 6.86
C THR A 173 0.66 6.87 7.27
N THR A 174 1.02 5.73 7.88
CA THR A 174 2.41 5.41 8.24
C THR A 174 3.02 4.38 7.29
N GLN A 175 2.18 3.56 6.66
CA GLN A 175 2.59 2.62 5.62
C GLN A 175 1.45 2.38 4.62
N HIS A 176 1.80 2.31 3.34
CA HIS A 176 0.87 1.91 2.29
C HIS A 176 1.58 1.05 1.24
N MET A 177 0.81 0.21 0.55
CA MET A 177 1.33 -0.71 -0.45
C MET A 177 0.56 -0.58 -1.76
N VAL A 178 1.28 -0.60 -2.88
CA VAL A 178 0.71 -0.59 -4.23
C VAL A 178 1.37 -1.68 -5.06
N ILE A 179 0.56 -2.52 -5.70
CA ILE A 179 1.04 -3.68 -6.47
C ILE A 179 0.59 -3.54 -7.91
N SER A 180 1.50 -3.73 -8.86
CA SER A 180 1.20 -3.81 -10.30
C SER A 180 1.89 -5.02 -10.92
N GLU A 181 1.18 -5.71 -11.80
CA GLU A 181 1.64 -6.89 -12.52
C GLU A 181 1.67 -6.61 -14.02
N ILE A 182 2.64 -7.23 -14.70
CA ILE A 182 2.72 -7.37 -16.16
C ILE A 182 3.00 -8.81 -16.55
N ASN A 183 2.58 -9.15 -17.76
CA ASN A 183 2.90 -10.39 -18.46
C ASN A 183 3.82 -10.09 -19.66
N VAL A 184 4.49 -11.12 -20.17
CA VAL A 184 5.33 -11.12 -21.37
C VAL A 184 4.59 -10.57 -22.58
N ASP A 185 3.27 -10.80 -22.66
CA ASP A 185 2.42 -10.32 -23.74
C ASP A 185 2.20 -8.79 -23.70
N ASP A 186 2.48 -8.13 -22.57
CA ASP A 186 2.42 -6.67 -22.44
C ASP A 186 3.70 -5.98 -22.97
N ILE A 187 4.78 -6.74 -23.15
CA ILE A 187 6.11 -6.24 -23.55
C ILE A 187 6.26 -6.33 -25.07
N ASP A 188 6.86 -5.30 -25.66
CA ASP A 188 7.06 -5.21 -27.10
C ASP A 188 8.31 -5.96 -27.58
N TYR A 189 8.24 -7.29 -27.51
CA TYR A 189 9.34 -8.17 -27.90
C TYR A 189 9.68 -8.10 -29.39
N ASP A 190 8.71 -7.79 -30.25
CA ASP A 190 8.92 -7.68 -31.71
C ASP A 190 9.84 -6.49 -32.05
N ASP A 191 9.85 -5.45 -31.22
CA ASP A 191 10.73 -4.28 -31.33
C ASP A 191 12.02 -4.38 -30.47
N ASP A 192 12.42 -5.57 -30.03
CA ASP A 192 13.59 -5.86 -29.19
C ASP A 192 13.54 -5.27 -27.76
N PHE A 193 12.36 -5.03 -27.19
CA PHE A 193 12.25 -4.65 -25.77
C PHE A 193 12.38 -5.90 -24.88
N LEU A 194 13.47 -5.97 -24.12
CA LEU A 194 13.84 -7.16 -23.34
C LEU A 194 13.93 -6.90 -21.83
N TYR A 195 13.85 -5.64 -21.41
CA TYR A 195 14.03 -5.21 -20.03
C TYR A 195 12.86 -4.37 -19.57
N VAL A 196 12.50 -4.51 -18.29
CA VAL A 196 11.44 -3.74 -17.65
C VAL A 196 11.94 -3.11 -16.36
N ALA A 197 11.40 -1.95 -16.00
CA ALA A 197 11.65 -1.30 -14.71
C ALA A 197 10.33 -0.80 -14.12
N PRO A 198 10.12 -0.92 -12.80
CA PRO A 198 9.05 -0.20 -12.15
C PRO A 198 9.38 1.28 -12.13
N LYS A 199 8.37 2.11 -12.42
CA LYS A 199 8.39 3.55 -12.24
C LYS A 199 7.36 3.90 -11.18
N ILE A 200 7.80 4.58 -10.14
CA ILE A 200 6.92 5.08 -9.09
C ILE A 200 6.72 6.57 -9.26
N THR A 201 5.48 7.03 -9.12
CA THR A 201 5.09 8.45 -9.17
C THR A 201 4.30 8.76 -7.91
N CYS A 202 4.72 9.80 -7.18
CA CYS A 202 4.12 10.17 -5.90
C CYS A 202 3.62 11.62 -5.96
N THR A 203 2.46 11.92 -5.38
CA THR A 203 1.91 13.31 -5.31
C THR A 203 2.12 13.99 -3.95
N GLY A 204 2.91 13.34 -3.09
CA GLY A 204 3.35 13.85 -1.80
C GLY A 204 4.72 13.30 -1.46
N ASP A 205 5.30 13.84 -0.40
CA ASP A 205 6.62 13.46 0.07
C ASP A 205 6.52 12.14 0.84
N GLY A 206 7.55 11.30 0.72
CA GLY A 206 7.59 10.01 1.39
C GLY A 206 8.83 9.21 1.01
N VAL A 207 9.12 8.18 1.80
CA VAL A 207 10.18 7.21 1.49
C VAL A 207 9.56 5.98 0.85
N TYR A 208 10.12 5.55 -0.27
CA TYR A 208 9.59 4.46 -1.07
C TYR A 208 10.64 3.46 -1.48
N SER A 209 10.25 2.20 -1.52
CA SER A 209 11.02 1.12 -2.12
C SER A 209 10.12 0.27 -3.00
N VAL A 210 10.72 -0.38 -4.01
CA VAL A 210 10.00 -1.31 -4.88
C VAL A 210 10.77 -2.60 -5.00
N VAL A 211 10.10 -3.70 -4.67
CA VAL A 211 10.57 -5.07 -4.93
C VAL A 211 9.88 -5.57 -6.19
N VAL A 212 10.63 -6.25 -7.05
CA VAL A 212 10.11 -6.89 -8.26
C VAL A 212 10.24 -8.40 -8.12
N ILE A 213 9.15 -9.12 -8.35
CA ILE A 213 9.09 -10.57 -8.33
C ILE A 213 8.80 -11.02 -9.77
N ARG A 214 9.67 -11.84 -10.34
CA ARG A 214 9.51 -12.40 -11.69
C ARG A 214 9.28 -13.90 -11.62
N ASP A 215 8.34 -14.40 -12.42
CA ASP A 215 7.96 -15.82 -12.46
C ASP A 215 8.09 -16.41 -13.86
N ARG A 216 8.54 -17.66 -13.92
CA ARG A 216 8.67 -18.46 -15.16
C ARG A 216 7.42 -19.26 -15.52
N ARG A 217 6.54 -19.57 -14.56
CA ARG A 217 5.40 -20.49 -14.75
C ARG A 217 4.23 -19.88 -15.51
N GLY A 218 4.13 -18.55 -15.58
CA GLY A 218 3.07 -17.86 -16.33
C GLY A 218 1.68 -18.01 -15.73
N VAL A 219 1.58 -18.38 -14.45
CA VAL A 219 0.31 -18.38 -13.72
C VAL A 219 0.03 -16.92 -13.35
N PRO A 220 -1.16 -16.35 -13.63
CA PRO A 220 -1.48 -14.98 -13.22
C PRO A 220 -1.30 -14.80 -11.71
N HIS A 221 -0.57 -13.78 -11.29
CA HIS A 221 -0.22 -13.53 -9.89
C HIS A 221 -1.31 -12.77 -9.14
N THR A 222 -2.53 -12.68 -9.68
CA THR A 222 -3.68 -12.19 -8.90
C THR A 222 -3.87 -12.99 -7.59
N GLN A 223 -3.44 -14.25 -7.55
CA GLN A 223 -3.36 -15.04 -6.31
C GLN A 223 -2.13 -14.73 -5.44
N LEU A 224 -1.00 -14.31 -6.01
CA LEU A 224 0.23 -13.98 -5.26
C LEU A 224 0.18 -12.55 -4.70
N ALA A 225 -0.46 -11.61 -5.40
CA ALA A 225 -0.80 -10.28 -4.90
C ALA A 225 -1.82 -10.35 -3.74
N GLN A 226 -2.82 -11.24 -3.82
CA GLN A 226 -3.72 -11.55 -2.70
C GLN A 226 -2.97 -12.20 -1.52
N ALA A 227 -2.01 -13.09 -1.80
CA ALA A 227 -1.19 -13.73 -0.77
C ALA A 227 -0.20 -12.75 -0.11
N LEU A 228 0.30 -11.75 -0.83
CA LEU A 228 1.21 -10.72 -0.29
C LEU A 228 0.47 -9.64 0.50
N THR A 229 -0.80 -9.38 0.20
CA THR A 229 -1.68 -8.65 1.12
C THR A 229 -2.09 -9.50 2.32
N ALA A 230 -1.95 -10.84 2.26
CA ALA A 230 -2.27 -11.81 3.31
C ALA A 230 -1.03 -12.37 4.06
N LEU A 231 0.05 -11.58 4.08
CA LEU A 231 1.30 -11.76 4.83
C LEU A 231 1.58 -10.47 5.61
#